data_AF-A0A4U0RAK7-F1
#
_entry.id   AF-A0A4U0RAK7-F1
#
_cell.length_a   1.000
_cell.length_b   1.000
_cell.length_c   1.000
_cell.angle_alpha   90.00
_cell.angle_beta   90.00
_cell.angle_gamma   90.00
#
_symmetry.space_group_name_H-M   'P 1'
#
loop_
_entity.id
_entity.type
_entity.pdbx_description
1 polymer ?
#
loop_
_entity_poly.entity_id
_entity_poly.type
_entity_poly.pdbx_seq_one_letter_code
_entity_poly.pdbx_strand_id
1 'polypeptide(L)'
;MSELFDAVDALIAGQSLLPPPAERARLRKAHGLSQDQVAQALEVRRPTVVSWESGKTEPRSPQRDAYARLLDKLAELYPANTPVPAQDTAVPETFAGPSAPVPREAEPGEPRPLSTGPAPDAAAMTTEQNTSQRPAPAPSRTAAATRPSSTSRRPAAKKATAKPVAAAVDPRFAIGPLAVVDVEDGQVSAYCVGGLVLDVPAKSIPALVDWTLSEAMLGAPKLSGPGKDADPLIVLTEAACERYGLPLHLTEEERLSGRLPEGHKVIKQLARANWKLTKRGFGPWARIYRPAQGSDRMCVQLCIPGWDALDTRHWADAGQLPPAELARLLGTYASRVMTPRGSTAVTGLELLTALHPPTRASEPDENGKRHSEHNPGSLGKDPVDCAPCEAPDGHPLLADLPRFHRRTPAEVLLEEAYDWSRPITDEECLKRYLVGIDVNMAFAA
;
A
#
# COMPACT_ATOMS: atom_id res chain seq x y z
N MET A 1 64.16 24.78 -3.35
CA MET A 1 63.19 25.29 -2.36
C MET A 1 61.76 25.29 -2.88
N SER A 2 61.47 25.39 -4.19
CA SER A 2 60.07 25.43 -4.69
C SER A 2 59.33 24.09 -4.62
N GLU A 3 59.97 22.94 -4.87
CA GLU A 3 59.27 21.64 -4.84
C GLU A 3 58.70 21.28 -3.47
N LEU A 4 59.32 21.77 -2.38
CA LEU A 4 58.80 21.58 -1.02
C LEU A 4 57.59 22.48 -0.75
N PHE A 5 57.53 23.69 -1.33
CA PHE A 5 56.36 24.54 -1.24
C PHE A 5 55.23 24.04 -2.14
N ASP A 6 55.52 23.55 -3.35
CA ASP A 6 54.53 22.92 -4.22
C ASP A 6 53.95 21.63 -3.59
N ALA A 7 54.79 20.84 -2.90
CA ALA A 7 54.34 19.67 -2.16
C ALA A 7 53.51 20.03 -0.92
N VAL A 8 53.82 21.15 -0.25
CA VAL A 8 53.03 21.68 0.87
C VAL A 8 51.71 22.27 0.39
N ASP A 9 51.68 23.00 -0.72
CA ASP A 9 50.48 23.53 -1.35
C ASP A 9 49.57 22.38 -1.85
N ALA A 10 50.15 21.32 -2.41
CA ALA A 10 49.42 20.10 -2.76
C ALA A 10 48.89 19.34 -1.53
N LEU A 11 49.62 19.33 -0.41
CA LEU A 11 49.21 18.72 0.85
C LEU A 11 48.04 19.48 1.50
N ILE A 12 48.08 20.82 1.44
CA ILE A 12 47.02 21.70 1.96
C ILE A 12 45.78 21.65 1.05
N ALA A 13 45.95 21.67 -0.28
CA ALA A 13 44.85 21.51 -1.23
C ALA A 13 44.12 20.15 -1.07
N GLY A 14 44.85 19.09 -0.75
CA GLY A 14 44.30 17.76 -0.47
C GLY A 14 43.42 17.66 0.79
N GLN A 15 43.47 18.65 1.70
CA GLN A 15 42.73 18.68 2.96
C GLN A 15 41.43 19.51 2.93
N SER A 16 40.97 19.97 1.75
CA SER A 16 39.61 20.51 1.64
C SER A 16 38.61 19.43 2.10
N LEU A 17 38.04 19.61 3.30
CA LEU A 17 37.11 18.67 3.93
C LEU A 17 35.80 18.71 3.15
N LEU A 18 35.66 17.81 2.18
CA LEU A 18 34.40 17.64 1.50
C LEU A 18 33.33 17.20 2.50
N PRO A 19 32.12 17.78 2.48
CA PRO A 19 31.05 17.34 3.34
C PRO A 19 30.70 15.86 3.08
N PRO A 20 30.02 15.16 4.01
CA PRO A 20 29.64 13.76 3.81
C PRO A 20 28.86 13.54 2.50
N PRO A 21 28.95 12.36 1.84
CA PRO A 21 28.34 12.15 0.51
C PRO A 21 26.84 12.50 0.44
N ALA A 22 26.08 12.19 1.50
CA ALA A 22 24.67 12.55 1.62
C ALA A 22 24.44 14.08 1.59
N GLU A 23 25.33 14.84 2.22
CA GLU A 23 25.26 16.30 2.26
C GLU A 23 25.62 16.93 0.91
N ARG A 24 26.55 16.32 0.16
CA ARG A 24 26.87 16.73 -1.22
C ARG A 24 25.63 16.67 -2.11
N ALA A 25 24.91 15.55 -2.06
CA ALA A 25 23.68 15.34 -2.82
C ALA A 25 22.55 16.28 -2.34
N ARG A 26 22.44 16.53 -1.02
CA ARG A 26 21.47 17.48 -0.45
C ARG A 26 21.69 18.89 -1.01
N LEU A 27 22.93 19.41 -0.92
CA LEU A 27 23.28 20.76 -1.36
C LEU A 27 23.04 20.96 -2.85
N ARG A 28 23.42 19.96 -3.68
CA ARG A 28 23.16 19.99 -5.12
C ARG A 28 21.65 20.05 -5.41
N LYS A 29 20.86 19.17 -4.78
CA LYS A 29 19.41 19.12 -4.95
C LYS A 29 18.72 20.38 -4.45
N ALA A 30 19.18 20.94 -3.32
CA ALA A 30 18.65 22.18 -2.77
C ALA A 30 18.76 23.37 -3.73
N HIS A 31 19.84 23.40 -4.54
CA HIS A 31 20.00 24.41 -5.59
C HIS A 31 19.34 24.05 -6.92
N GLY A 32 18.73 22.87 -7.06
CA GLY A 32 18.14 22.42 -8.32
C GLY A 32 19.15 22.01 -9.40
N LEU A 33 20.41 21.73 -9.04
CA LEU A 33 21.43 21.31 -10.01
C LEU A 33 21.29 19.83 -10.35
N SER A 34 21.33 19.48 -11.63
CA SER A 34 21.44 18.09 -12.06
C SER A 34 22.89 17.59 -11.96
N GLN A 35 23.07 16.26 -11.85
CA GLN A 35 24.41 15.66 -11.86
C GLN A 35 25.12 15.90 -13.20
N ASP A 36 24.38 16.06 -14.30
CA ASP A 36 24.91 16.38 -15.62
C ASP A 36 25.45 17.82 -15.68
N GLN A 37 24.75 18.78 -15.07
CA GLN A 37 25.21 20.17 -14.97
C GLN A 37 26.51 20.29 -14.13
N VAL A 38 26.58 19.58 -13.01
CA VAL A 38 27.80 19.54 -12.18
C VAL A 38 28.94 18.84 -12.92
N ALA A 39 28.65 17.76 -13.64
CA ALA A 39 29.64 17.04 -14.42
C ALA A 39 30.22 17.92 -15.55
N GLN A 40 29.36 18.67 -16.25
CA GLN A 40 29.75 19.60 -17.30
C GLN A 40 30.62 20.74 -16.76
N ALA A 41 30.26 21.32 -15.61
CA ALA A 41 31.02 22.41 -14.99
C ALA A 41 32.40 21.98 -14.47
N LEU A 42 32.57 20.71 -14.12
CA LEU A 42 33.82 20.13 -13.61
C LEU A 42 34.59 19.34 -14.66
N GLU A 43 34.14 19.36 -15.92
CA GLU A 43 34.72 18.62 -17.05
C GLU A 43 34.88 17.10 -16.79
N VAL A 44 33.92 16.51 -16.06
CA VAL A 44 33.86 15.07 -15.78
C VAL A 44 32.62 14.43 -16.39
N ARG A 45 32.54 13.10 -16.33
CA ARG A 45 31.35 12.37 -16.77
C ARG A 45 30.33 12.28 -15.63
N ARG A 46 29.04 12.29 -15.95
CA ARG A 46 27.94 12.11 -14.98
C ARG A 46 28.14 10.94 -14.01
N PRO A 47 28.57 9.72 -14.44
CA PRO A 47 28.79 8.61 -13.51
C PRO A 47 29.86 8.89 -12.44
N THR A 48 30.82 9.78 -12.74
CA THR A 48 31.85 10.18 -11.79
C THR A 48 31.26 11.00 -10.64
N VAL A 49 30.36 11.94 -10.94
CA VAL A 49 29.62 12.71 -9.91
C VAL A 49 28.71 11.80 -9.07
N VAL A 50 28.03 10.83 -9.72
CA VAL A 50 27.24 9.80 -9.01
C VAL A 50 28.12 9.01 -8.03
N SER A 51 29.33 8.64 -8.44
CA SER A 51 30.27 7.89 -7.60
C SER A 51 30.77 8.73 -6.41
N TRP A 52 30.94 10.04 -6.59
CA TRP A 52 31.32 10.97 -5.51
C TRP A 52 30.21 11.25 -4.51
N GLU A 53 28.96 11.36 -4.97
CA GLU A 53 27.77 11.57 -4.13
C GLU A 53 27.32 10.29 -3.39
N SER A 54 27.67 9.11 -3.92
CA SER A 54 27.44 7.82 -3.25
C SER A 54 28.59 7.38 -2.35
N GLY A 55 29.69 8.15 -2.29
CA GLY A 55 30.87 7.81 -1.50
C GLY A 55 31.69 6.64 -2.05
N LYS A 56 31.39 6.14 -3.25
CA LYS A 56 32.10 5.03 -3.89
C LYS A 56 33.52 5.42 -4.31
N THR A 57 33.72 6.67 -4.70
CA THR A 57 35.04 7.23 -5.00
C THR A 57 35.12 8.67 -4.51
N GLU A 58 36.32 9.17 -4.26
CA GLU A 58 36.55 10.59 -3.97
C GLU A 58 37.11 11.33 -5.20
N PRO A 59 36.76 12.62 -5.38
CA PRO A 59 37.38 13.45 -6.39
C PRO A 59 38.88 13.63 -6.09
N ARG A 60 39.68 13.64 -7.15
CA ARG A 60 41.12 13.91 -7.12
C ARG A 60 41.38 15.36 -7.56
N SER A 61 42.51 15.94 -7.18
CA SER A 61 42.95 17.24 -7.70
C SER A 61 43.16 17.14 -9.21
N PRO A 62 42.82 18.17 -10.01
CA PRO A 62 42.29 19.50 -9.64
C PRO A 62 40.76 19.57 -9.44
N GLN A 63 39.99 18.55 -9.81
CA GLN A 63 38.52 18.57 -9.73
C GLN A 63 38.00 18.61 -8.29
N ARG A 64 38.77 18.09 -7.32
CA ARG A 64 38.45 18.14 -5.89
C ARG A 64 38.24 19.57 -5.38
N ASP A 65 39.11 20.50 -5.78
CA ASP A 65 39.08 21.88 -5.28
C ASP A 65 37.90 22.66 -5.88
N ALA A 66 37.65 22.45 -7.18
CA ALA A 66 36.49 23.03 -7.87
C ALA A 66 35.17 22.50 -7.28
N TYR A 67 35.11 21.20 -6.95
CA TYR A 67 33.94 20.60 -6.34
C TYR A 67 33.73 21.04 -4.89
N ALA A 68 34.80 21.16 -4.09
CA ALA A 68 34.73 21.70 -2.74
C ALA A 68 34.20 23.14 -2.75
N ARG A 69 34.73 24.00 -3.63
CA ARG A 69 34.29 25.38 -3.77
C ARG A 69 32.83 25.51 -4.18
N LEU A 70 32.35 24.63 -5.05
CA LEU A 70 30.92 24.55 -5.41
C LEU A 70 30.09 24.24 -4.18
N LEU A 71 30.46 23.20 -3.41
CA LEU A 71 29.71 22.77 -2.23
C LEU A 71 29.71 23.80 -1.11
N ASP A 72 30.83 24.48 -0.86
CA ASP A 72 30.92 25.56 0.14
C ASP A 72 29.97 26.71 -0.19
N LYS A 73 29.91 27.10 -1.47
CA LYS A 73 28.98 28.15 -1.93
C LYS A 73 27.52 27.71 -1.84
N LEU A 74 27.23 26.43 -2.08
CA LEU A 74 25.89 25.90 -1.88
C LEU A 74 25.53 25.82 -0.39
N ALA A 75 26.48 25.52 0.48
CA ALA A 75 26.25 25.47 1.93
C ALA A 75 25.97 26.86 2.52
N GLU A 76 26.60 27.92 2.01
CA GLU A 76 26.26 29.31 2.35
C GLU A 76 24.81 29.66 1.99
N LEU A 77 24.32 29.18 0.84
CA LEU A 77 22.96 29.44 0.34
C LEU A 77 21.89 28.57 1.02
N TYR A 78 22.26 27.35 1.44
CA TYR A 78 21.36 26.37 2.03
C TYR A 78 21.88 25.82 3.36
N PRO A 79 21.84 26.63 4.45
CA PRO A 79 22.17 26.16 5.79
C PRO A 79 21.35 24.93 6.16
N ALA A 80 21.92 24.03 6.98
CA ALA A 80 21.35 22.72 7.33
C ALA A 80 19.92 22.73 7.92
N ASN A 81 19.39 23.90 8.30
CA ASN A 81 18.04 24.08 8.85
C ASN A 81 17.01 24.59 7.83
N THR A 82 17.34 24.65 6.53
CA THR A 82 16.39 25.05 5.50
C THR A 82 15.72 23.81 4.91
N PRO A 83 14.40 23.61 5.07
CA PRO A 83 13.69 22.52 4.41
C PRO A 83 13.76 22.73 2.89
N VAL A 84 14.31 21.74 2.18
CA VAL A 84 14.46 21.76 0.73
C VAL A 84 13.10 21.42 0.08
N PRO A 85 12.59 22.23 -0.86
CA PRO A 85 11.50 21.81 -1.73
C PRO A 85 12.03 20.68 -2.62
N ALA A 86 11.43 19.50 -2.54
CA ALA A 86 11.66 18.45 -3.52
C ALA A 86 11.03 18.93 -4.84
N GLN A 87 11.85 19.18 -5.86
CA GLN A 87 11.36 19.36 -7.22
C GLN A 87 11.89 18.26 -8.12
N ASP A 88 10.92 17.65 -8.79
CA ASP A 88 11.04 16.66 -9.83
C ASP A 88 11.84 17.16 -11.03
N THR A 89 12.39 16.19 -11.75
CA THR A 89 13.31 16.40 -12.85
C THR A 89 12.55 16.79 -14.11
N ALA A 90 12.32 18.08 -14.35
CA ALA A 90 11.90 18.61 -15.65
C ALA A 90 13.14 18.95 -16.50
N VAL A 91 13.18 18.43 -17.74
CA VAL A 91 14.21 18.63 -18.77
C VAL A 91 13.75 19.78 -19.69
N PRO A 92 14.64 20.61 -20.28
CA PRO A 92 14.27 21.96 -20.74
C PRO A 92 13.43 22.00 -22.03
N GLU A 93 12.57 23.01 -22.07
CA GLU A 93 11.79 23.49 -23.21
C GLU A 93 12.68 23.75 -24.44
N THR A 94 12.29 23.16 -25.58
CA THR A 94 12.78 23.58 -26.90
C THR A 94 11.74 24.48 -27.55
N PHE A 95 12.18 25.70 -27.87
CA PHE A 95 11.52 26.73 -28.67
C PHE A 95 10.63 26.20 -29.81
N ALA A 96 9.37 26.63 -29.85
CA ALA A 96 8.52 26.55 -31.03
C ALA A 96 8.18 27.97 -31.52
N GLY A 97 8.69 28.34 -32.70
CA GLY A 97 8.16 29.44 -33.49
C GLY A 97 6.92 29.01 -34.29
N PRO A 98 6.01 29.93 -34.65
CA PRO A 98 4.73 29.57 -35.25
C PRO A 98 4.88 29.31 -36.75
N SER A 99 4.31 28.21 -37.25
CA SER A 99 3.97 28.04 -38.67
C SER A 99 2.51 27.59 -38.78
N ALA A 100 1.81 28.29 -39.67
CA ALA A 100 0.38 28.24 -39.94
C ALA A 100 -0.06 26.93 -40.66
N PRO A 101 -1.38 26.66 -40.77
CA PRO A 101 -1.93 25.35 -41.07
C PRO A 101 -2.09 25.07 -42.58
N VAL A 102 -2.05 23.79 -42.96
CA VAL A 102 -2.53 23.31 -44.26
C VAL A 102 -3.53 22.17 -44.01
N PRO A 103 -4.75 22.20 -44.60
CA PRO A 103 -5.76 21.16 -44.38
C PRO A 103 -5.58 20.00 -45.37
N ARG A 104 -5.90 18.76 -44.92
CA ARG A 104 -6.27 17.69 -45.84
C ARG A 104 -7.28 16.73 -45.20
N GLU A 105 -8.50 16.77 -45.72
CA GLU A 105 -9.55 15.76 -45.57
C GLU A 105 -9.15 14.44 -46.27
N ALA A 106 -9.52 13.31 -45.67
CA ALA A 106 -10.17 12.17 -46.34
C ALA A 106 -10.57 11.07 -45.32
N GLU A 107 -11.85 11.07 -44.97
CA GLU A 107 -12.83 9.97 -44.82
C GLU A 107 -12.55 8.69 -43.98
N PRO A 108 -13.62 8.10 -43.38
CA PRO A 108 -13.54 7.08 -42.32
C PRO A 108 -13.75 5.64 -42.81
N GLY A 109 -12.94 4.69 -42.33
CA GLY A 109 -13.14 3.25 -42.52
C GLY A 109 -13.58 2.57 -41.22
N GLU A 110 -14.81 2.03 -41.21
CA GLU A 110 -15.33 1.15 -40.15
C GLU A 110 -14.47 -0.11 -39.95
N PRO A 111 -14.25 -0.57 -38.70
CA PRO A 111 -13.67 -1.88 -38.46
C PRO A 111 -14.76 -2.97 -38.32
N ARG A 112 -14.65 -4.01 -39.14
CA ARG A 112 -15.34 -5.30 -38.98
C ARG A 112 -14.55 -6.17 -37.98
N PRO A 113 -15.19 -6.86 -37.01
CA PRO A 113 -14.47 -7.64 -36.02
C PRO A 113 -13.99 -8.96 -36.61
N LEU A 114 -12.72 -9.30 -36.38
CA LEU A 114 -12.17 -10.63 -36.62
C LEU A 114 -12.12 -11.40 -35.30
N SER A 115 -12.88 -12.49 -35.30
CA SER A 115 -12.97 -13.50 -34.27
C SER A 115 -11.63 -14.23 -34.09
N THR A 116 -11.13 -14.33 -32.86
CA THR A 116 -10.07 -15.27 -32.47
C THR A 116 -10.63 -16.27 -31.45
N GLY A 117 -10.52 -17.55 -31.77
CA GLY A 117 -10.99 -18.67 -30.93
C GLY A 117 -10.16 -18.86 -29.64
N PRO A 118 -10.68 -19.67 -28.69
CA PRO A 118 -10.12 -19.74 -27.33
C PRO A 118 -9.06 -20.85 -27.16
N ALA A 119 -8.14 -20.61 -26.22
CA ALA A 119 -7.24 -21.58 -25.60
C ALA A 119 -7.08 -21.18 -24.10
N PRO A 120 -6.78 -22.10 -23.16
CA PRO A 120 -7.77 -22.55 -22.19
C PRO A 120 -7.55 -22.14 -20.72
N ASP A 121 -8.67 -22.14 -20.00
CA ASP A 121 -8.95 -22.35 -18.56
C ASP A 121 -7.87 -22.05 -17.51
N ALA A 122 -8.10 -20.95 -16.78
CA ALA A 122 -7.66 -20.79 -15.40
C ALA A 122 -8.81 -21.19 -14.45
N ALA A 123 -8.58 -22.29 -13.74
CA ALA A 123 -9.45 -22.95 -12.76
C ALA A 123 -10.38 -22.02 -11.95
N ALA A 124 -11.63 -21.95 -12.39
CA ALA A 124 -12.76 -21.66 -11.54
C ALA A 124 -12.98 -22.85 -10.60
N MET A 125 -12.96 -22.60 -9.28
CA MET A 125 -13.42 -23.60 -8.31
C MET A 125 -14.94 -23.75 -8.45
N THR A 126 -15.35 -24.74 -9.23
CA THR A 126 -16.70 -25.29 -9.23
C THR A 126 -16.92 -26.06 -7.94
N THR A 127 -17.91 -25.63 -7.16
CA THR A 127 -18.55 -26.47 -6.14
C THR A 127 -19.44 -27.48 -6.85
N GLU A 128 -18.96 -28.72 -6.97
CA GLU A 128 -19.81 -29.84 -7.31
C GLU A 128 -20.71 -30.19 -6.11
N GLN A 129 -22.00 -30.19 -6.40
CA GLN A 129 -23.07 -30.62 -5.52
C GLN A 129 -23.03 -32.14 -5.41
N ASN A 130 -23.07 -32.68 -4.19
CA ASN A 130 -23.57 -34.03 -4.01
C ASN A 130 -24.72 -34.03 -3.00
N THR A 131 -25.83 -34.59 -3.49
CA THR A 131 -27.10 -34.87 -2.87
C THR A 131 -26.98 -35.62 -1.55
N SER A 132 -27.75 -35.20 -0.54
CA SER A 132 -28.21 -36.09 0.52
C SER A 132 -29.59 -35.66 1.02
N GLN A 133 -30.47 -36.65 1.06
CA GLN A 133 -31.90 -36.56 1.23
C GLN A 133 -32.30 -36.15 2.66
N ARG A 134 -33.36 -35.36 2.71
CA ARG A 134 -34.18 -35.00 3.88
C ARG A 134 -34.89 -36.22 4.48
N PRO A 135 -35.07 -36.27 5.82
CA PRO A 135 -36.29 -36.83 6.41
C PRO A 135 -37.25 -35.74 6.91
N ALA A 136 -38.55 -36.05 6.79
CA ALA A 136 -39.71 -35.20 7.04
C ALA A 136 -39.94 -34.81 8.52
N PRO A 137 -40.76 -33.76 8.80
CA PRO A 137 -41.14 -33.38 10.14
C PRO A 137 -42.45 -34.04 10.60
N ALA A 138 -42.60 -34.23 11.91
CA ALA A 138 -43.86 -34.57 12.59
C ALA A 138 -44.27 -33.45 13.57
N PRO A 139 -45.57 -33.32 13.91
CA PRO A 139 -46.22 -32.03 14.12
C PRO A 139 -46.52 -31.72 15.59
N SER A 140 -46.83 -30.46 15.89
CA SER A 140 -47.63 -30.09 17.08
C SER A 140 -48.72 -29.09 16.73
N ARG A 141 -49.83 -29.25 17.45
CA ARG A 141 -51.21 -28.89 17.13
C ARG A 141 -51.58 -27.47 17.62
N THR A 142 -52.40 -26.79 16.80
CA THR A 142 -53.61 -25.96 17.09
C THR A 142 -53.95 -25.69 18.58
N ALA A 143 -54.51 -24.55 19.02
CA ALA A 143 -55.49 -23.65 18.38
C ALA A 143 -55.72 -22.34 19.19
N ALA A 144 -56.38 -21.40 18.50
CA ALA A 144 -57.36 -20.38 18.95
C ALA A 144 -56.89 -19.25 19.89
N ALA A 145 -56.80 -17.99 19.45
CA ALA A 145 -57.82 -17.03 18.97
C ALA A 145 -58.56 -16.30 20.10
N THR A 146 -58.34 -14.97 20.20
CA THR A 146 -59.42 -13.95 20.33
C THR A 146 -58.84 -12.53 20.22
N ARG A 147 -59.46 -11.73 19.35
CA ARG A 147 -59.44 -10.25 19.27
C ARG A 147 -60.93 -9.84 19.36
N PRO A 148 -61.33 -8.64 19.82
CA PRO A 148 -61.34 -7.45 18.93
C PRO A 148 -61.10 -6.10 19.65
N SER A 149 -60.33 -5.18 19.05
CA SER A 149 -60.75 -3.85 18.51
C SER A 149 -61.22 -2.76 19.52
N SER A 150 -60.56 -1.60 19.50
CA SER A 150 -61.22 -0.31 19.28
C SER A 150 -60.19 0.80 19.01
N THR A 151 -60.67 1.82 18.30
CA THR A 151 -59.98 2.94 17.66
C THR A 151 -59.78 4.10 18.64
N SER A 152 -58.66 4.83 18.57
CA SER A 152 -58.65 6.26 18.94
C SER A 152 -57.44 7.01 18.37
N ARG A 153 -57.66 8.31 18.16
CA ARG A 153 -57.01 9.24 17.24
C ARG A 153 -55.70 9.81 17.78
N ARG A 154 -54.82 10.16 16.83
CA ARG A 154 -53.58 10.95 16.97
C ARG A 154 -53.85 12.32 17.61
N PRO A 155 -52.82 12.95 18.21
CA PRO A 155 -52.18 14.05 17.47
C PRO A 155 -50.64 14.00 17.48
N ALA A 156 -50.08 14.61 16.44
CA ALA A 156 -48.67 14.60 16.09
C ALA A 156 -47.79 15.36 17.08
N ALA A 157 -46.67 14.75 17.49
CA ALA A 157 -45.56 15.42 18.15
C ALA A 157 -44.28 15.28 17.31
N LYS A 158 -43.53 16.38 17.31
CA LYS A 158 -42.38 16.72 16.47
C LYS A 158 -41.28 15.65 16.50
N LYS A 159 -40.75 15.36 15.31
CA LYS A 159 -39.61 14.48 15.05
C LYS A 159 -38.36 15.09 15.68
N ALA A 160 -38.00 14.63 16.89
CA ALA A 160 -36.69 14.85 17.44
C ALA A 160 -35.68 14.08 16.59
N THR A 161 -34.68 14.78 16.08
CA THR A 161 -33.51 14.20 15.43
C THR A 161 -32.85 13.24 16.40
N ALA A 162 -32.85 11.96 16.06
CA ALA A 162 -32.12 10.94 16.80
C ALA A 162 -30.64 11.35 16.86
N LYS A 163 -30.10 11.45 18.09
CA LYS A 163 -28.66 11.41 18.32
C LYS A 163 -28.07 10.21 17.57
N PRO A 164 -26.82 10.26 17.06
CA PRO A 164 -26.17 9.07 16.52
C PRO A 164 -26.14 8.05 17.65
N VAL A 165 -26.88 6.95 17.48
CA VAL A 165 -26.69 5.77 18.32
C VAL A 165 -25.28 5.32 17.98
N ALA A 166 -24.36 5.41 18.95
CA ALA A 166 -23.06 4.79 18.83
C ALA A 166 -23.31 3.36 18.34
N ALA A 167 -22.85 3.06 17.11
CA ALA A 167 -23.11 1.77 16.49
C ALA A 167 -22.71 0.70 17.50
N ALA A 168 -23.66 -0.16 17.88
CA ALA A 168 -23.37 -1.26 18.79
C ALA A 168 -22.21 -2.06 18.19
N VAL A 169 -21.11 -2.17 18.94
CA VAL A 169 -19.93 -2.93 18.52
C VAL A 169 -20.37 -4.38 18.32
N ASP A 170 -20.08 -4.94 17.15
CA ASP A 170 -20.35 -6.36 16.87
C ASP A 170 -19.57 -7.22 17.89
N PRO A 171 -20.25 -8.04 18.72
CA PRO A 171 -19.58 -8.82 19.76
C PRO A 171 -18.48 -9.76 19.22
N ARG A 172 -18.55 -10.16 17.94
CA ARG A 172 -17.53 -10.99 17.29
C ARG A 172 -16.18 -10.28 17.16
N PHE A 173 -16.20 -8.95 17.13
CA PHE A 173 -15.05 -8.08 16.90
C PHE A 173 -14.87 -7.07 18.04
N ALA A 174 -15.22 -7.48 19.27
CA ALA A 174 -15.26 -6.60 20.43
C ALA A 174 -13.92 -5.91 20.74
N ILE A 175 -12.80 -6.53 20.38
CA ILE A 175 -11.44 -6.00 20.61
C ILE A 175 -10.98 -5.09 19.46
N GLY A 176 -11.63 -5.19 18.30
CA GLY A 176 -11.37 -4.38 17.13
C GLY A 176 -10.47 -5.04 16.09
N PRO A 177 -9.94 -4.28 15.13
CA PRO A 177 -9.40 -4.82 13.87
C PRO A 177 -8.03 -5.49 14.00
N LEU A 178 -7.26 -5.14 15.02
CA LEU A 178 -5.85 -5.52 15.12
C LEU A 178 -5.31 -5.52 16.54
N ALA A 179 -4.19 -6.20 16.71
CA ALA A 179 -3.34 -6.11 17.90
C ALA A 179 -1.85 -6.06 17.52
N VAL A 180 -1.06 -5.35 18.31
CA VAL A 180 0.41 -5.40 18.26
C VAL A 180 0.88 -6.35 19.34
N VAL A 181 1.53 -7.44 18.95
CA VAL A 181 2.05 -8.47 19.86
C VAL A 181 3.50 -8.17 20.13
N ASP A 182 3.84 -8.10 21.42
CA ASP A 182 5.18 -7.83 21.91
C ASP A 182 5.55 -8.75 23.08
N VAL A 183 6.83 -8.77 23.44
CA VAL A 183 7.36 -9.59 24.52
C VAL A 183 8.21 -8.75 25.46
N GLU A 184 7.82 -8.69 26.72
CA GLU A 184 8.55 -8.01 27.80
C GLU A 184 8.70 -8.99 28.97
N ASP A 185 9.91 -9.12 29.52
CA ASP A 185 10.24 -10.05 30.62
C ASP A 185 9.76 -11.51 30.41
N GLY A 186 9.71 -11.94 29.14
CA GLY A 186 9.27 -13.27 28.74
C GLY A 186 7.74 -13.47 28.72
N GLN A 187 6.97 -12.45 29.09
CA GLN A 187 5.52 -12.41 28.94
C GLN A 187 5.14 -11.87 27.57
N VAL A 188 4.18 -12.54 26.90
CA VAL A 188 3.70 -12.12 25.58
C VAL A 188 2.39 -11.36 25.75
N SER A 189 2.36 -10.11 25.29
CA SER A 189 1.20 -9.23 25.40
C SER A 189 0.73 -8.75 24.04
N ALA A 190 -0.59 -8.64 23.85
CA ALA A 190 -1.21 -8.06 22.67
C ALA A 190 -1.83 -6.70 23.02
N TYR A 191 -1.23 -5.63 22.51
CA TYR A 191 -1.70 -4.26 22.63
C TYR A 191 -2.79 -4.00 21.58
N CYS A 192 -4.00 -3.74 22.05
CA CYS A 192 -5.19 -3.57 21.22
C CYS A 192 -5.62 -2.10 21.15
N VAL A 193 -6.55 -1.83 20.24
CA VAL A 193 -7.16 -0.50 20.11
C VAL A 193 -7.87 -0.12 21.41
N GLY A 194 -7.81 1.16 21.78
CA GLY A 194 -8.44 1.65 23.02
C GLY A 194 -7.62 1.39 24.29
N GLY A 195 -6.37 0.92 24.17
CA GLY A 195 -5.46 0.73 25.29
C GLY A 195 -5.67 -0.57 26.06
N LEU A 196 -6.51 -1.48 25.54
CA LEU A 196 -6.65 -2.83 26.09
C LEU A 196 -5.37 -3.63 25.82
N VAL A 197 -4.94 -4.42 26.80
CA VAL A 197 -3.82 -5.35 26.68
C VAL A 197 -4.32 -6.75 27.02
N LEU A 198 -4.06 -7.71 26.13
CA LEU A 198 -4.42 -9.11 26.32
C LEU A 198 -3.17 -9.95 26.57
N ASP A 199 -3.28 -10.95 27.44
CA ASP A 199 -2.27 -12.01 27.57
C ASP A 199 -2.35 -12.96 26.38
N VAL A 200 -1.21 -13.32 25.80
CA VAL A 200 -1.13 -14.18 24.61
C VAL A 200 -0.53 -15.54 24.98
N PRO A 201 -1.35 -16.59 25.17
CA PRO A 201 -0.85 -17.91 25.59
C PRO A 201 -0.14 -18.67 24.45
N ALA A 202 -0.20 -18.17 23.22
CA ALA A 202 0.33 -18.81 22.03
C ALA A 202 1.86 -18.91 22.07
N LYS A 203 2.38 -20.13 21.87
CA LYS A 203 3.83 -20.45 21.89
C LYS A 203 4.44 -20.63 20.49
N SER A 204 3.65 -20.45 19.43
CA SER A 204 4.08 -20.60 18.03
C SER A 204 3.17 -19.80 17.11
N ILE A 205 3.63 -19.50 15.89
CA ILE A 205 2.79 -18.78 14.90
C ILE A 205 1.47 -19.51 14.60
N PRO A 206 1.41 -20.84 14.37
CA PRO A 206 0.11 -21.52 14.21
C PRO A 206 -0.83 -21.33 15.40
N ALA A 207 -0.30 -21.46 16.63
CA ALA A 207 -1.10 -21.27 17.85
C ALA A 207 -1.57 -19.81 18.00
N LEU A 208 -0.76 -18.84 17.55
CA LEU A 208 -1.12 -17.43 17.56
C LEU A 208 -2.26 -17.15 16.57
N VAL A 209 -2.22 -17.77 15.39
CA VAL A 209 -3.29 -17.70 14.39
C VAL A 209 -4.58 -18.33 14.93
N ASP A 210 -4.49 -19.50 15.56
CA ASP A 210 -5.65 -20.15 16.18
C ASP A 210 -6.25 -19.26 17.29
N TRP A 211 -5.44 -18.78 18.24
CA TRP A 211 -5.88 -17.87 19.32
C TRP A 211 -6.53 -16.59 18.78
N THR A 212 -5.97 -16.01 17.72
CA THR A 212 -6.50 -14.79 17.08
C THR A 212 -7.94 -15.00 16.58
N LEU A 213 -8.24 -16.20 16.06
CA LEU A 213 -9.53 -16.52 15.46
C LEU A 213 -10.55 -17.06 16.49
N SER A 214 -10.09 -17.74 17.54
CA SER A 214 -10.97 -18.40 18.52
C SER A 214 -11.27 -17.57 19.76
N GLU A 215 -10.32 -16.75 20.23
CA GLU A 215 -10.36 -16.14 21.56
C GLU A 215 -10.18 -14.63 21.55
N ALA A 216 -9.34 -14.10 20.65
CA ALA A 216 -8.97 -12.69 20.67
C ALA A 216 -10.10 -11.73 20.27
N MET A 217 -11.17 -12.23 19.64
CA MET A 217 -12.29 -11.42 19.11
C MET A 217 -11.82 -10.22 18.27
N LEU A 218 -10.79 -10.47 17.44
CA LEU A 218 -10.21 -9.50 16.53
C LEU A 218 -10.85 -9.61 15.14
N GLY A 219 -11.00 -8.47 14.47
CA GLY A 219 -11.54 -8.35 13.13
C GLY A 219 -12.37 -7.08 12.98
N ALA A 220 -13.04 -6.92 11.84
CA ALA A 220 -13.98 -5.82 11.66
C ALA A 220 -15.18 -6.28 10.81
N PRO A 221 -16.38 -5.75 11.07
CA PRO A 221 -17.55 -6.07 10.27
C PRO A 221 -17.36 -5.63 8.83
N LYS A 222 -18.01 -6.34 7.91
CA LYS A 222 -18.03 -5.97 6.49
C LYS A 222 -18.47 -4.52 6.27
N LEU A 223 -17.78 -3.83 5.35
CA LEU A 223 -18.08 -2.45 4.99
C LEU A 223 -19.29 -2.32 4.05
N SER A 224 -19.66 -3.40 3.37
CA SER A 224 -20.80 -3.45 2.45
C SER A 224 -21.59 -4.75 2.62
N GLY A 225 -22.90 -4.71 2.33
CA GLY A 225 -23.80 -5.86 2.37
C GLY A 225 -23.27 -7.10 1.63
N PRO A 226 -22.90 -7.00 0.33
CA PRO A 226 -22.30 -8.09 -0.45
C PRO A 226 -20.82 -8.37 -0.12
N GLY A 227 -20.22 -7.56 0.77
CA GLY A 227 -18.84 -7.68 1.19
C GLY A 227 -18.62 -8.78 2.24
N LYS A 228 -17.40 -8.82 2.77
CA LYS A 228 -16.95 -9.80 3.76
C LYS A 228 -16.39 -9.09 4.98
N ASP A 229 -16.46 -9.74 6.13
CA ASP A 229 -15.80 -9.26 7.33
C ASP A 229 -14.28 -9.18 7.09
N ALA A 230 -13.64 -8.17 7.68
CA ALA A 230 -12.21 -7.94 7.54
C ALA A 230 -11.43 -8.94 8.38
N ASP A 231 -10.37 -9.51 7.80
CA ASP A 231 -9.48 -10.42 8.52
C ASP A 231 -8.74 -9.64 9.63
N PRO A 232 -8.61 -10.23 10.84
CA PRO A 232 -7.80 -9.64 11.90
C PRO A 232 -6.35 -9.46 11.45
N LEU A 233 -5.73 -8.39 11.96
CA LEU A 233 -4.31 -8.10 11.75
C LEU A 233 -3.53 -8.26 13.06
N ILE A 234 -2.48 -9.06 13.02
CA ILE A 234 -1.49 -9.16 14.09
C ILE A 234 -0.20 -8.51 13.62
N VAL A 235 0.25 -7.49 14.35
CA VAL A 235 1.56 -6.86 14.14
C VAL A 235 2.56 -7.52 15.09
N LEU A 236 3.69 -8.00 14.58
CA LEU A 236 4.72 -8.63 15.41
C LEU A 236 5.90 -7.68 15.56
N THR A 237 6.22 -7.29 16.80
CA THR A 237 7.47 -6.57 17.09
C THR A 237 8.68 -7.48 16.88
N GLU A 238 9.89 -6.91 16.91
CA GLU A 238 11.13 -7.68 16.86
C GLU A 238 11.22 -8.72 17.99
N ALA A 239 10.86 -8.35 19.23
CA ALA A 239 10.85 -9.27 20.36
C ALA A 239 9.83 -10.42 20.17
N ALA A 240 8.66 -10.14 19.60
CA ALA A 240 7.69 -11.17 19.24
C ALA A 240 8.20 -12.07 18.10
N CYS A 241 8.86 -11.51 17.09
CA CYS A 241 9.49 -12.28 16.01
C CYS A 241 10.51 -13.29 16.57
N GLU A 242 11.42 -12.84 17.44
CA GLU A 242 12.40 -13.72 18.09
C GLU A 242 11.70 -14.83 18.89
N ARG A 243 10.70 -14.46 19.73
CA ARG A 243 9.92 -15.41 20.52
C ARG A 243 9.26 -16.49 19.67
N TYR A 244 8.80 -16.15 18.48
CA TYR A 244 8.13 -17.07 17.57
C TYR A 244 9.06 -17.75 16.56
N GLY A 245 10.38 -17.54 16.67
CA GLY A 245 11.38 -18.16 15.81
C GLY A 245 11.36 -17.62 14.38
N LEU A 246 11.03 -16.34 14.21
CA LEU A 246 11.19 -15.59 12.98
C LEU A 246 12.49 -14.77 13.04
N PRO A 247 13.18 -14.56 11.91
CA PRO A 247 14.32 -13.64 11.89
C PRO A 247 13.86 -12.20 12.15
N LEU A 248 14.69 -11.41 12.85
CA LEU A 248 14.41 -10.00 13.13
C LEU A 248 14.33 -9.18 11.84
N HIS A 249 15.28 -9.43 10.93
CA HIS A 249 15.35 -8.83 9.60
C HIS A 249 15.55 -9.91 8.55
N LEU A 250 15.03 -9.67 7.34
CA LEU A 250 15.29 -10.54 6.20
C LEU A 250 16.74 -10.38 5.73
N THR A 251 17.34 -11.47 5.27
CA THR A 251 18.59 -11.40 4.50
C THR A 251 18.36 -10.68 3.17
N GLU A 252 19.44 -10.24 2.50
CA GLU A 252 19.29 -9.54 1.22
C GLU A 252 18.57 -10.40 0.16
N GLU A 253 18.88 -11.69 0.09
CA GLU A 253 18.20 -12.63 -0.82
C GLU A 253 16.70 -12.76 -0.51
N GLU A 254 16.36 -12.87 0.78
CA GLU A 254 14.97 -12.95 1.23
C GLU A 254 14.22 -11.64 0.97
N ARG A 255 14.86 -10.50 1.18
CA ARG A 255 14.33 -9.15 0.89
C ARG A 255 14.05 -8.98 -0.60
N LEU A 256 14.96 -9.41 -1.47
CA LEU A 256 14.76 -9.43 -2.92
C LEU A 256 13.61 -10.35 -3.34
N SER A 257 13.47 -11.51 -2.70
CA SER A 257 12.35 -12.43 -2.95
C SER A 257 11.03 -12.00 -2.29
N GLY A 258 11.09 -11.05 -1.34
CA GLY A 258 9.97 -10.54 -0.56
C GLY A 258 9.36 -11.53 0.44
N ARG A 259 10.05 -12.64 0.78
CA ARG A 259 9.51 -13.71 1.63
C ARG A 259 10.59 -14.62 2.22
N LEU A 260 10.22 -15.36 3.27
CA LEU A 260 11.02 -16.46 3.79
C LEU A 260 11.04 -17.68 2.83
N PRO A 261 12.13 -18.46 2.81
CA PRO A 261 12.22 -19.70 2.04
C PRO A 261 11.18 -20.73 2.49
N GLU A 262 10.61 -21.50 1.55
CA GLU A 262 9.58 -22.52 1.86
C GLU A 262 10.04 -23.57 2.89
N GLY A 263 11.35 -23.80 2.97
CA GLY A 263 11.98 -24.69 3.95
C GLY A 263 12.01 -24.18 5.39
N HIS A 264 11.63 -22.92 5.65
CA HIS A 264 11.68 -22.30 6.96
C HIS A 264 10.81 -23.04 7.99
N LYS A 265 11.29 -23.11 9.25
CA LYS A 265 10.65 -23.89 10.32
C LYS A 265 9.20 -23.48 10.57
N VAL A 266 8.93 -22.18 10.60
CA VAL A 266 7.57 -21.63 10.80
C VAL A 266 6.62 -22.03 9.67
N ILE A 267 7.08 -22.00 8.41
CA ILE A 267 6.25 -22.39 7.26
C ILE A 267 5.91 -23.88 7.33
N LYS A 268 6.88 -24.73 7.70
CA LYS A 268 6.65 -26.16 7.94
C LYS A 268 5.65 -26.40 9.07
N GLN A 269 5.71 -25.61 10.14
CA GLN A 269 4.75 -25.70 11.25
C GLN A 269 3.33 -25.30 10.81
N LEU A 270 3.20 -24.21 10.04
CA LEU A 270 1.91 -23.80 9.46
C LEU A 270 1.31 -24.88 8.58
N ALA A 271 2.11 -25.44 7.66
CA ALA A 271 1.66 -26.52 6.78
C ALA A 271 1.20 -27.76 7.57
N ARG A 272 1.94 -28.16 8.63
CA ARG A 272 1.55 -29.27 9.52
C ARG A 272 0.25 -29.01 10.28
N ALA A 273 -0.03 -27.74 10.61
CA ALA A 273 -1.28 -27.30 11.21
C ALA A 273 -2.38 -27.00 10.18
N ASN A 274 -2.22 -27.44 8.93
CA ASN A 274 -3.15 -27.25 7.82
C ASN A 274 -3.43 -25.77 7.47
N TRP A 275 -2.51 -24.87 7.82
CA TRP A 275 -2.55 -23.47 7.39
C TRP A 275 -1.87 -23.31 6.03
N LYS A 276 -2.47 -22.49 5.17
CA LYS A 276 -1.94 -22.13 3.84
C LYS A 276 -1.48 -20.68 3.82
N LEU A 277 -0.53 -20.40 2.92
CA LEU A 277 -0.08 -19.06 2.57
C LEU A 277 -0.58 -18.69 1.17
N THR A 278 -0.65 -17.40 0.88
CA THR A 278 -0.90 -16.93 -0.49
C THR A 278 0.32 -17.14 -1.37
N LYS A 279 0.18 -16.94 -2.69
CA LYS A 279 1.31 -17.02 -3.65
C LYS A 279 2.48 -16.10 -3.28
N ARG A 280 2.21 -15.01 -2.54
CA ARG A 280 3.25 -14.08 -2.04
C ARG A 280 4.12 -14.70 -0.92
N GLY A 281 3.68 -15.80 -0.31
CA GLY A 281 4.44 -16.50 0.72
C GLY A 281 4.38 -15.84 2.10
N PHE A 282 5.39 -16.11 2.92
CA PHE A 282 5.54 -15.55 4.27
C PHE A 282 6.51 -14.36 4.21
N GLY A 283 5.99 -13.17 3.92
CA GLY A 283 6.76 -11.93 3.80
C GLY A 283 6.34 -10.87 4.82
N PRO A 284 6.73 -9.58 4.60
CA PRO A 284 6.43 -8.48 5.52
C PRO A 284 4.92 -8.32 5.83
N TRP A 285 4.10 -8.62 4.81
CA TRP A 285 2.66 -8.75 4.90
C TRP A 285 2.23 -10.16 4.51
N ALA A 286 2.09 -11.05 5.49
CA ALA A 286 1.69 -12.44 5.26
C ALA A 286 0.19 -12.64 5.48
N ARG A 287 -0.42 -13.52 4.68
CA ARG A 287 -1.81 -13.97 4.88
C ARG A 287 -1.82 -15.46 5.11
N ILE A 288 -2.24 -15.84 6.31
CA ILE A 288 -2.34 -17.24 6.74
C ILE A 288 -3.82 -17.58 6.74
N TYR A 289 -4.21 -18.64 6.02
CA TYR A 289 -5.63 -18.97 5.86
C TYR A 289 -5.87 -20.47 5.73
N ARG A 290 -7.12 -20.88 5.98
CA ARG A 290 -7.69 -22.16 5.56
C ARG A 290 -8.73 -21.92 4.47
N PRO A 291 -8.88 -22.83 3.50
CA PRO A 291 -9.97 -22.73 2.53
C PRO A 291 -11.31 -22.59 3.25
N ALA A 292 -12.14 -21.64 2.79
CA ALA A 292 -13.41 -21.36 3.43
C ALA A 292 -14.34 -22.58 3.38
N GLN A 293 -15.03 -22.85 4.48
CA GLN A 293 -16.07 -23.87 4.56
C GLN A 293 -17.42 -23.16 4.65
N GLY A 294 -18.14 -23.08 3.53
CA GLY A 294 -19.38 -22.28 3.46
C GLY A 294 -19.10 -20.79 3.65
N SER A 295 -19.74 -20.17 4.64
CA SER A 295 -19.52 -18.77 5.03
C SER A 295 -18.30 -18.58 5.94
N ASP A 296 -17.77 -19.66 6.50
CA ASP A 296 -16.74 -19.58 7.53
C ASP A 296 -15.37 -19.40 6.90
N ARG A 297 -14.87 -18.16 7.05
CA ARG A 297 -13.59 -17.73 6.53
C ARG A 297 -12.58 -17.65 7.67
N MET A 298 -11.49 -18.40 7.54
CA MET A 298 -10.41 -18.40 8.51
C MET A 298 -9.17 -17.80 7.88
N CYS A 299 -8.89 -16.54 8.19
CA CYS A 299 -7.68 -15.87 7.73
C CYS A 299 -7.19 -14.87 8.78
N VAL A 300 -5.89 -14.89 9.04
CA VAL A 300 -5.18 -13.90 9.87
C VAL A 300 -4.11 -13.26 9.00
N GLN A 301 -3.96 -11.96 9.17
CA GLN A 301 -2.89 -11.19 8.54
C GLN A 301 -1.77 -10.95 9.53
N LEU A 302 -0.54 -11.00 9.04
CA LEU A 302 0.63 -10.59 9.79
C LEU A 302 1.24 -9.33 9.15
N CYS A 303 1.66 -8.41 10.00
CA CYS A 303 2.51 -7.26 9.66
C CYS A 303 3.79 -7.35 10.48
N ILE A 304 4.95 -7.31 9.84
CA ILE A 304 6.26 -7.45 10.50
C ILE A 304 7.08 -6.20 10.20
N PRO A 305 7.07 -5.18 11.08
CA PRO A 305 7.79 -3.92 10.87
C PRO A 305 9.29 -4.11 10.64
N GLY A 306 9.93 -5.07 11.32
CA GLY A 306 11.35 -5.39 11.12
C GLY A 306 11.71 -5.90 9.72
N TRP A 307 10.71 -6.20 8.88
CA TRP A 307 10.88 -6.58 7.48
C TRP A 307 10.35 -5.50 6.51
N ASP A 308 10.35 -4.23 6.94
CA ASP A 308 9.85 -3.08 6.17
C ASP A 308 8.35 -3.15 5.81
N ALA A 309 7.54 -3.87 6.60
CA ALA A 309 6.08 -3.89 6.39
C ALA A 309 5.46 -2.48 6.51
N LEU A 310 5.99 -1.66 7.41
CA LEU A 310 5.59 -0.27 7.62
C LEU A 310 6.64 0.69 7.04
N ASP A 311 6.92 0.54 5.74
CA ASP A 311 7.87 1.37 4.99
C ASP A 311 7.60 2.88 5.16
N THR A 312 8.67 3.64 5.42
CA THR A 312 8.61 5.05 5.82
C THR A 312 8.00 5.97 4.77
N ARG A 313 8.02 5.58 3.48
CA ARG A 313 7.37 6.36 2.41
C ARG A 313 5.85 6.37 2.53
N HIS A 314 5.28 5.35 3.15
CA HIS A 314 3.83 5.16 3.25
C HIS A 314 3.31 5.33 4.68
N TRP A 315 4.13 4.95 5.66
CA TRP A 315 3.75 4.87 7.06
C TRP A 315 4.56 5.80 7.97
N ALA A 316 5.42 6.66 7.41
CA ALA A 316 6.35 7.50 8.16
C ALA A 316 7.12 6.67 9.20
N ASP A 317 7.30 7.18 10.41
CA ASP A 317 8.03 6.47 11.47
C ASP A 317 7.18 5.45 12.26
N ALA A 318 6.02 5.03 11.73
CA ALA A 318 5.11 4.14 12.45
C ALA A 318 5.80 2.83 12.90
N GLY A 319 6.68 2.26 12.07
CA GLY A 319 7.42 1.04 12.42
C GLY A 319 8.33 1.16 13.64
N GLN A 320 8.65 2.38 14.08
CA GLN A 320 9.52 2.67 15.23
C GLN A 320 8.74 3.03 16.50
N LEU A 321 7.41 3.11 16.43
CA LEU A 321 6.59 3.47 17.58
C LEU A 321 6.55 2.34 18.62
N PRO A 322 6.47 2.68 19.93
CA PRO A 322 6.19 1.70 20.97
C PRO A 322 4.89 0.93 20.69
N PRO A 323 4.74 -0.32 21.17
CA PRO A 323 3.62 -1.20 20.80
C PRO A 323 2.22 -0.58 21.01
N ALA A 324 2.00 0.08 22.15
CA ALA A 324 0.73 0.73 22.46
C ALA A 324 0.45 1.93 21.53
N GLU A 325 1.47 2.70 21.17
CA GLU A 325 1.35 3.83 20.27
C GLU A 325 1.11 3.37 18.82
N LEU A 326 1.78 2.29 18.41
CA LEU A 326 1.58 1.65 17.12
C LEU A 326 0.16 1.09 16.99
N ALA A 327 -0.33 0.39 18.02
CA ALA A 327 -1.71 -0.11 18.06
C ALA A 327 -2.73 1.03 17.95
N ARG A 328 -2.48 2.15 18.66
CA ARG A 328 -3.30 3.36 18.56
C ARG A 328 -3.27 3.94 17.15
N LEU A 329 -2.10 4.11 16.54
CA LEU A 329 -1.95 4.69 15.20
C LEU A 329 -2.65 3.82 14.15
N LEU A 330 -2.38 2.52 14.13
CA LEU A 330 -2.98 1.61 13.15
C LEU A 330 -4.47 1.41 13.38
N GLY A 331 -4.92 1.38 14.65
CA GLY A 331 -6.35 1.33 14.96
C GLY A 331 -7.09 2.59 14.52
N THR A 332 -6.45 3.75 14.70
CA THR A 332 -6.92 5.05 14.23
C THR A 332 -7.02 5.07 12.70
N TYR A 333 -6.02 4.54 12.00
CA TYR A 333 -6.07 4.35 10.55
C TYR A 333 -7.22 3.40 10.14
N ALA A 334 -7.34 2.25 10.80
CA ALA A 334 -8.35 1.24 10.49
C ALA A 334 -9.78 1.76 10.67
N SER A 335 -10.01 2.62 11.66
CA SER A 335 -11.31 3.24 11.90
C SER A 335 -11.72 4.26 10.83
N ARG A 336 -10.75 4.84 10.11
CA ARG A 336 -10.99 5.85 9.07
C ARG A 336 -10.95 5.29 7.66
N VAL A 337 -10.20 4.22 7.45
CA VAL A 337 -9.96 3.60 6.14
C VAL A 337 -10.49 2.16 6.18
N MET A 338 -9.64 1.21 6.54
CA MET A 338 -9.96 -0.18 6.87
C MET A 338 -8.74 -0.80 7.56
N THR A 339 -8.87 -2.00 8.12
CA THR A 339 -7.73 -2.76 8.64
C THR A 339 -6.59 -2.82 7.60
N PRO A 340 -5.37 -2.36 7.93
CA PRO A 340 -4.25 -2.34 6.99
C PRO A 340 -4.01 -3.70 6.31
N ARG A 341 -3.71 -3.67 4.99
CA ARG A 341 -3.49 -4.86 4.16
C ARG A 341 -2.12 -4.86 3.47
N GLY A 342 -1.28 -3.85 3.70
CA GLY A 342 -0.07 -3.57 2.93
C GLY A 342 0.34 -2.11 3.02
N SER A 343 0.86 -1.56 1.92
CA SER A 343 1.03 -0.12 1.77
C SER A 343 -0.33 0.61 1.85
N THR A 344 -0.28 1.92 2.01
CA THR A 344 -1.48 2.79 1.97
C THR A 344 -2.21 2.67 0.63
N ALA A 345 -1.48 2.59 -0.49
CA ALA A 345 -2.04 2.37 -1.83
C ALA A 345 -2.77 1.01 -1.94
N VAL A 346 -2.13 -0.08 -1.49
CA VAL A 346 -2.78 -1.41 -1.49
C VAL A 346 -4.02 -1.41 -0.61
N THR A 347 -3.95 -0.77 0.55
CA THR A 347 -5.10 -0.69 1.45
C THR A 347 -6.22 0.16 0.86
N GLY A 348 -5.92 1.22 0.10
CA GLY A 348 -6.91 2.01 -0.65
C GLY A 348 -7.64 1.18 -1.70
N LEU A 349 -6.92 0.37 -2.49
CA LEU A 349 -7.52 -0.54 -3.47
C LEU A 349 -8.42 -1.60 -2.80
N GLU A 350 -7.96 -2.16 -1.69
CA GLU A 350 -8.75 -3.11 -0.90
C GLU A 350 -10.00 -2.44 -0.29
N LEU A 351 -9.93 -1.16 0.08
CA LEU A 351 -11.08 -0.39 0.57
C LEU A 351 -12.13 -0.22 -0.52
N LEU A 352 -11.72 0.16 -1.74
CA LEU A 352 -12.62 0.25 -2.90
C LEU A 352 -13.32 -1.09 -3.15
N THR A 353 -12.57 -2.19 -3.08
CA THR A 353 -13.10 -3.55 -3.23
C THR A 353 -14.03 -3.94 -2.09
N ALA A 354 -13.76 -3.52 -0.85
CA ALA A 354 -14.59 -3.83 0.31
C ALA A 354 -15.92 -3.04 0.30
N LEU A 355 -15.90 -1.79 -0.17
CA LEU A 355 -17.08 -0.95 -0.35
C LEU A 355 -17.91 -1.37 -1.57
N HIS A 356 -17.24 -1.75 -2.67
CA HIS A 356 -17.85 -2.21 -3.91
C HIS A 356 -17.30 -3.59 -4.31
N PRO A 357 -17.76 -4.69 -3.65
CA PRO A 357 -17.30 -6.04 -3.97
C PRO A 357 -17.58 -6.38 -5.43
N PRO A 358 -16.70 -7.13 -6.12
CA PRO A 358 -16.84 -7.46 -7.55
C PRO A 358 -18.17 -8.11 -7.92
N THR A 359 -18.78 -8.83 -6.97
CA THR A 359 -20.03 -9.53 -7.17
C THR A 359 -20.99 -9.37 -6.01
N ARG A 360 -22.28 -9.38 -6.35
CA ARG A 360 -23.40 -9.46 -5.41
C ARG A 360 -24.23 -10.72 -5.69
N ALA A 361 -25.08 -11.10 -4.74
CA ALA A 361 -26.07 -12.14 -4.96
C ALA A 361 -27.24 -11.58 -5.79
N SER A 362 -27.69 -12.32 -6.80
CA SER A 362 -28.88 -12.03 -7.59
C SER A 362 -30.16 -12.07 -6.74
N GLU A 363 -31.28 -11.68 -7.36
CA GLU A 363 -32.59 -12.13 -6.87
C GLU A 363 -32.66 -13.67 -6.93
N PRO A 364 -33.40 -14.32 -5.99
CA PRO A 364 -33.59 -15.76 -6.04
C PRO A 364 -34.27 -16.19 -7.34
N ASP A 365 -33.79 -17.27 -7.96
CA ASP A 365 -34.46 -17.90 -9.10
C ASP A 365 -35.76 -18.62 -8.67
N GLU A 366 -36.44 -19.28 -9.62
CA GLU A 366 -37.67 -20.04 -9.39
C GLU A 366 -37.52 -21.14 -8.32
N ASN A 367 -36.30 -21.60 -8.06
CA ASN A 367 -35.96 -22.59 -7.04
C ASN A 367 -35.48 -21.94 -5.72
N GLY A 368 -35.53 -20.61 -5.62
CA GLY A 368 -35.05 -19.84 -4.48
C GLY A 368 -33.52 -19.73 -4.38
N LYS A 369 -32.77 -20.17 -5.40
CA LYS A 369 -31.31 -20.11 -5.42
C LYS A 369 -30.85 -18.75 -5.95
N ARG A 370 -29.89 -18.14 -5.26
CA ARG A 370 -29.23 -16.91 -5.72
C ARG A 370 -27.94 -17.26 -6.46
N HIS A 371 -27.65 -16.47 -7.49
CA HIS A 371 -26.47 -16.59 -8.33
C HIS A 371 -25.52 -15.41 -8.09
N SER A 372 -24.25 -15.58 -8.42
CA SER A 372 -23.26 -14.51 -8.34
C SER A 372 -23.39 -13.62 -9.58
N GLU A 373 -23.68 -12.34 -9.39
CA GLU A 373 -23.78 -11.33 -10.46
C GLU A 373 -22.75 -10.22 -10.26
N HIS A 374 -22.32 -9.57 -11.35
CA HIS A 374 -21.47 -8.39 -11.28
C HIS A 374 -22.15 -7.27 -10.48
N ASN A 375 -21.38 -6.58 -9.65
CA ASN A 375 -21.85 -5.45 -8.86
C ASN A 375 -21.51 -4.12 -9.57
N PRO A 376 -22.50 -3.33 -10.03
CA PRO A 376 -22.30 -2.04 -10.67
C PRO A 376 -21.40 -1.12 -9.84
N GLY A 377 -20.45 -0.49 -10.51
CA GLY A 377 -19.46 0.39 -9.88
C GLY A 377 -18.36 -0.34 -9.10
N SER A 378 -18.29 -1.68 -9.16
CA SER A 378 -17.11 -2.42 -8.69
C SER A 378 -16.04 -2.52 -9.78
N LEU A 379 -14.80 -2.79 -9.37
CA LEU A 379 -13.66 -3.01 -10.29
C LEU A 379 -13.76 -4.30 -11.13
N GLY A 380 -14.85 -5.07 -11.01
CA GLY A 380 -14.99 -6.36 -11.68
C GLY A 380 -14.11 -7.46 -11.06
N LYS A 381 -14.16 -8.67 -11.64
CA LYS A 381 -13.33 -9.83 -11.22
C LYS A 381 -12.10 -10.01 -12.10
N ASP A 382 -12.21 -9.56 -13.34
CA ASP A 382 -11.24 -9.81 -14.38
C ASP A 382 -10.36 -8.55 -14.52
N PRO A 383 -9.06 -8.72 -14.79
CA PRO A 383 -8.20 -7.60 -15.15
C PRO A 383 -8.81 -6.83 -16.31
N VAL A 384 -8.78 -5.51 -16.23
CA VAL A 384 -9.09 -4.67 -17.39
C VAL A 384 -7.84 -4.66 -18.27
N ASP A 385 -8.01 -4.95 -19.56
CA ASP A 385 -6.91 -4.83 -20.52
C ASP A 385 -6.41 -3.39 -20.50
N CYS A 386 -5.12 -3.19 -20.27
CA CYS A 386 -4.56 -1.85 -20.26
C CYS A 386 -4.63 -1.23 -21.66
N ALA A 387 -4.91 0.07 -21.72
CA ALA A 387 -4.83 0.78 -22.99
C ALA A 387 -3.38 0.70 -23.53
N PRO A 388 -3.15 0.69 -24.86
CA PRO A 388 -1.80 0.60 -25.41
C PRO A 388 -0.84 1.66 -24.86
N CYS A 389 -1.33 2.87 -24.56
CA CYS A 389 -0.54 3.94 -23.95
C CYS A 389 -0.15 3.69 -22.48
N GLU A 390 -0.90 2.86 -21.76
CA GLU A 390 -0.64 2.49 -20.35
C GLU A 390 0.27 1.26 -20.22
N ALA A 391 0.42 0.49 -21.30
CA ALA A 391 1.22 -0.73 -21.27
C ALA A 391 2.70 -0.41 -20.95
N PRO A 392 3.35 -1.13 -20.02
CA PRO A 392 4.76 -0.95 -19.74
C PRO A 392 5.62 -1.48 -20.89
N ASP A 393 6.87 -0.99 -21.01
CA ASP A 393 7.78 -1.45 -22.05
C ASP A 393 8.00 -2.98 -21.96
N GLY A 394 7.90 -3.66 -23.10
CA GLY A 394 8.01 -5.12 -23.18
C GLY A 394 6.71 -5.88 -22.89
N HIS A 395 5.59 -5.20 -22.63
CA HIS A 395 4.28 -5.82 -22.53
C HIS A 395 3.85 -6.44 -23.88
N PRO A 396 3.16 -7.61 -23.92
CA PRO A 396 2.74 -8.24 -25.17
C PRO A 396 1.87 -7.36 -26.09
N LEU A 397 1.10 -6.43 -25.54
CA LEU A 397 0.32 -5.45 -26.33
C LEU A 397 1.19 -4.51 -27.18
N LEU A 398 2.47 -4.39 -26.84
CA LEU A 398 3.45 -3.58 -27.55
C LEU A 398 4.34 -4.42 -28.48
N ALA A 399 3.99 -5.68 -28.75
CA ALA A 399 4.82 -6.60 -29.54
C ALA A 399 5.09 -6.12 -30.98
N ASP A 400 4.19 -5.31 -31.52
CA ASP A 400 4.33 -4.72 -32.86
C ASP A 400 5.28 -3.52 -32.89
N LEU A 401 5.65 -2.97 -31.72
CA LEU A 401 6.60 -1.87 -31.65
C LEU A 401 8.05 -2.38 -31.82
N PRO A 402 8.90 -1.67 -32.58
CA PRO A 402 10.30 -2.03 -32.72
C PRO A 402 11.03 -2.16 -31.36
N ARG A 403 11.99 -3.09 -31.26
CA ARG A 403 12.74 -3.43 -30.03
C ARG A 403 13.42 -2.24 -29.32
N PHE A 404 13.65 -1.12 -30.02
CA PHE A 404 14.24 0.11 -29.49
C PHE A 404 13.39 1.34 -29.80
N HIS A 405 12.10 1.15 -30.05
CA HIS A 405 11.15 2.23 -30.28
C HIS A 405 11.08 3.12 -29.03
N ARG A 406 11.29 4.42 -29.23
CA ARG A 406 11.01 5.42 -28.20
C ARG A 406 9.59 5.87 -28.40
N ARG A 407 8.70 5.47 -27.51
CA ARG A 407 7.29 5.84 -27.54
C ARG A 407 7.14 7.37 -27.50
N THR A 408 6.29 7.90 -28.37
CA THR A 408 5.94 9.32 -28.46
C THR A 408 4.90 9.70 -27.41
N PRO A 409 4.66 11.01 -27.13
CA PRO A 409 3.60 11.45 -26.23
C PRO A 409 2.19 10.91 -26.54
N ALA A 410 1.92 10.49 -27.78
CA ALA A 410 0.64 9.87 -28.16
C ALA A 410 0.57 8.36 -27.86
N GLU A 411 1.72 7.72 -27.59
CA GLU A 411 1.88 6.28 -27.36
C GLU A 411 2.18 5.95 -25.88
N VAL A 412 2.28 6.96 -25.03
CA VAL A 412 2.45 6.81 -23.57
C VAL A 412 1.42 7.65 -22.84
N LEU A 413 0.92 7.12 -21.74
CA LEU A 413 0.25 7.92 -20.73
C LEU A 413 1.31 8.83 -20.08
N LEU A 414 1.26 10.12 -20.37
CA LEU A 414 2.08 11.13 -19.69
C LEU A 414 1.24 11.72 -18.56
N GLU A 415 1.44 11.20 -17.35
CA GLU A 415 0.92 11.82 -16.14
C GLU A 415 1.88 12.93 -15.70
N GLU A 416 1.36 14.14 -15.49
CA GLU A 416 2.09 15.24 -14.88
C GLU A 416 1.52 15.49 -13.49
N ALA A 417 2.40 15.53 -12.48
CA ALA A 417 2.00 15.95 -11.14
C ALA A 417 1.71 17.46 -11.17
N TYR A 418 0.45 17.82 -11.07
CA TYR A 418 0.05 19.23 -11.01
C TYR A 418 -0.07 19.68 -9.55
N ASP A 419 1.00 20.30 -9.04
CA ASP A 419 1.00 20.92 -7.72
C ASP A 419 0.19 22.22 -7.73
N TRP A 420 -1.11 22.10 -7.46
CA TRP A 420 -1.98 23.26 -7.32
C TRP A 420 -2.31 23.52 -5.86
N SER A 421 -1.90 24.70 -5.38
CA SER A 421 -2.41 25.25 -4.13
C SER A 421 -2.79 26.71 -4.34
N ARG A 422 -3.90 27.12 -3.73
CA ARG A 422 -4.17 28.55 -3.55
C ARG A 422 -3.28 29.08 -2.42
N PRO A 423 -3.00 30.40 -2.39
CA PRO A 423 -2.38 31.03 -1.24
C PRO A 423 -3.15 30.71 0.05
N ILE A 424 -2.41 30.36 1.10
CA ILE A 424 -2.93 30.12 2.44
C ILE A 424 -3.14 31.49 3.11
N THR A 425 -4.26 31.67 3.81
CA THR A 425 -4.55 32.90 4.56
C THR A 425 -3.82 32.94 5.90
N ASP A 426 -3.66 34.13 6.50
CA ASP A 426 -3.02 34.27 7.82
C ASP A 426 -3.70 33.43 8.91
N GLU A 427 -5.04 33.32 8.88
CA GLU A 427 -5.78 32.48 9.84
C GLU A 427 -5.49 30.99 9.65
N GLU A 428 -5.29 30.55 8.41
CA GLU A 428 -4.98 29.16 8.09
C GLU A 428 -3.54 28.79 8.47
N CYS A 429 -2.60 29.74 8.38
CA CYS A 429 -1.23 29.58 8.90
C CYS A 429 -1.18 29.34 10.41
N LEU A 430 -2.22 29.74 11.16
CA LEU A 430 -2.32 29.48 12.61
C LEU A 430 -2.84 28.07 12.93
N LYS A 431 -3.32 27.30 11.94
CA LYS A 431 -3.79 25.93 12.19
C LYS A 431 -2.59 25.01 12.42
N ARG A 432 -2.70 24.14 13.41
CA ARG A 432 -1.61 23.22 13.81
C ARG A 432 -1.35 22.09 12.80
N TYR A 433 -2.33 21.82 11.93
CA TYR A 433 -2.31 20.71 11.00
C TYR A 433 -2.83 21.16 9.63
N LEU A 434 -2.17 20.69 8.57
CA LEU A 434 -2.60 20.81 7.18
C LEU A 434 -2.91 19.41 6.65
N VAL A 435 -4.00 19.27 5.89
CA VAL A 435 -4.34 18.02 5.19
C VAL A 435 -4.18 18.29 3.69
N GLY A 436 -3.17 17.68 3.08
CA GLY A 436 -3.05 17.61 1.63
C GLY A 436 -3.97 16.54 1.08
N ILE A 437 -4.69 16.86 0.00
CA ILE A 437 -5.48 15.90 -0.76
C ILE A 437 -4.80 15.76 -2.11
N ASP A 438 -4.28 14.57 -2.37
CA ASP A 438 -3.81 14.19 -3.70
C ASP A 438 -4.95 13.46 -4.42
N VAL A 439 -5.25 13.90 -5.64
CA VAL A 439 -6.32 13.34 -6.48
C VAL A 439 -5.70 12.93 -7.81
N ASN A 440 -5.64 11.62 -8.06
CA ASN A 440 -5.28 11.14 -9.40
C ASN A 440 -6.44 11.46 -10.36
N MET A 441 -6.17 12.38 -11.30
CA MET A 441 -7.12 12.87 -12.31
C MET A 441 -6.93 12.21 -13.68
N ALA A 442 -6.19 11.10 -13.80
CA ALA A 442 -5.85 10.47 -15.09
C ALA A 442 -7.07 10.15 -15.98
N PHE A 443 -8.28 10.09 -15.41
CA PHE A 443 -9.53 9.73 -16.10
C PHE A 443 -10.67 10.75 -15.91
N ALA A 444 -10.37 11.99 -15.53
CA ALA A 444 -11.40 13.01 -15.24
C ALA A 444 -11.95 13.75 -16.49
N ALA A 445 -11.53 13.35 -17.70
CA ALA A 445 -11.87 13.99 -18.96
C ALA A 445 -13.00 13.30 -19.72
#